data_AF-A0A970HPC9-F1
#
_entry.id   AF-A0A970HPC9-F1
#
_cell.length_a   1.000
_cell.length_b   1.000
_cell.length_c   1.000
_cell.angle_alpha   90.00
_cell.angle_beta   90.00
_cell.angle_gamma   90.00
#
_symmetry.space_group_name_H-M   'P 1'
#
loop_
_entity.id
_entity.type
_entity.pdbx_description
1 polymer ?
#
loop_
_entity_poly.entity_id
_entity_poly.type
_entity_poly.pdbx_seq_one_letter_code
_entity_poly.pdbx_strand_id
1 'polypeptide(L)' 'MKTKRKHSKVTFKPYQMDQLMLLPPSLDELIPEDHPVRVVSAVVDRIDMKRLVKAYKGGGTSSYHPK' A
#
# COMPACT_ATOMS: atom_id res chain seq x y z
N MET A 1 7.85 35.83 -11.55
CA MET A 1 6.60 35.01 -11.47
C MET A 1 7.01 33.55 -11.26
N LYS A 2 6.69 32.92 -10.11
CA LYS A 2 7.08 31.52 -9.85
C LYS A 2 6.12 30.57 -10.57
N THR A 3 6.66 29.71 -11.44
CA THR A 3 5.93 28.72 -12.25
C THR A 3 5.24 27.68 -11.36
N LYS A 4 3.92 27.49 -11.53
CA LYS A 4 3.16 26.45 -10.81
C LYS A 4 3.67 25.07 -11.23
N ARG A 5 4.21 24.31 -10.28
CA ARG A 5 4.68 22.93 -10.50
C ARG A 5 3.46 22.02 -10.78
N LYS A 6 3.36 21.47 -11.99
CA LYS A 6 2.33 20.50 -12.40
C LYS A 6 2.38 19.18 -11.62
N HIS A 7 3.50 18.86 -10.99
CA HIS A 7 3.72 17.62 -10.25
C HIS A 7 3.56 17.85 -8.74
N SER A 8 2.36 18.20 -8.26
CA SER A 8 2.07 18.29 -6.81
C SER A 8 1.16 17.18 -6.30
N LYS A 9 0.58 16.39 -7.21
CA LYS A 9 -0.29 15.26 -6.86
C LYS A 9 0.56 14.07 -6.40
N VAL A 10 0.23 13.50 -5.24
CA VAL A 10 0.80 12.24 -4.77
C VAL A 10 0.23 11.11 -5.63
N THR A 11 1.11 10.29 -6.20
CA THR A 11 0.77 9.08 -6.95
C THR A 11 1.49 7.89 -6.33
N PHE A 12 0.78 6.77 -6.19
CA PHE A 12 1.34 5.54 -5.64
C PHE A 12 1.54 4.49 -6.73
N LYS A 13 2.57 3.67 -6.58
CA LYS A 13 2.74 2.45 -7.37
C LYS A 13 1.69 1.42 -6.95
N PRO A 14 1.16 0.61 -7.89
CA PRO A 14 0.31 -0.51 -7.51
C PRO A 14 1.12 -1.47 -6.63
N TYR A 15 0.54 -1.84 -5.49
CA TYR A 15 1.08 -2.82 -4.55
C TYR A 15 -0.05 -3.81 -4.28
N GLN A 16 0.11 -5.05 -4.75
CA GLN A 16 -0.87 -6.13 -4.57
C GLN A 16 -0.18 -7.21 -3.74
N MET A 17 -0.57 -7.33 -2.48
CA MET A 17 -0.07 -8.37 -1.57
C MET A 17 -0.73 -9.73 -1.86
N ASP A 18 -1.95 -9.68 -2.38
CA ASP A 18 -2.80 -10.77 -2.82
C ASP A 18 -2.55 -11.18 -4.28
N GLN A 19 -1.37 -10.88 -4.82
CA GLN A 19 -1.08 -11.16 -6.22
C GLN A 19 -1.12 -12.68 -6.48
N LEU A 20 -2.20 -13.12 -7.13
CA LEU A 20 -2.34 -14.46 -7.68
C LEU A 20 -1.18 -14.71 -8.64
N MET A 21 -0.25 -15.57 -8.24
CA MET A 21 0.78 -16.07 -9.15
C MET A 21 0.16 -17.13 -10.06
N LEU A 22 0.56 -17.15 -11.33
CA LEU A 22 0.07 -18.15 -12.29
C LEU A 22 0.41 -19.59 -11.81
N LEU A 23 1.50 -19.74 -11.04
CA LEU A 23 2.00 -20.86 -10.20
C LEU A 23 3.04 -20.20 -9.26
N PRO A 24 3.10 -20.28 -7.91
CA PRO A 24 2.70 -21.26 -6.86
C PRO A 24 1.48 -20.81 -6.00
N PRO A 25 1.05 -21.52 -4.93
CA PRO A 25 -0.01 -21.04 -4.03
C PRO A 25 0.25 -19.60 -3.59
N SER A 26 -0.82 -18.80 -3.50
CA SER A 26 -0.70 -17.45 -2.96
C SER A 26 -0.10 -17.52 -1.55
N LEU A 27 0.68 -16.51 -1.14
CA LEU A 27 1.28 -16.50 0.20
C LEU A 27 0.21 -16.60 1.31
N ASP A 28 -1.02 -16.17 1.02
CA ASP A 28 -2.15 -16.32 1.94
C ASP A 28 -2.60 -17.78 2.11
N GLU A 29 -2.51 -18.61 1.07
CA GLU A 29 -2.80 -20.05 1.14
C GLU A 29 -1.76 -20.83 1.96
N LEU A 30 -0.56 -20.29 2.13
CA LEU A 30 0.49 -20.87 2.97
C LEU A 30 0.28 -20.59 4.46
N ILE A 31 -0.66 -19.69 4.80
CA ILE A 31 -0.95 -19.29 6.17
C ILE A 31 -2.28 -19.95 6.59
N PRO A 32 -2.31 -20.80 7.63
CA PRO A 32 -3.56 -21.39 8.13
C PRO A 32 -4.61 -20.32 8.47
N GLU A 33 -5.90 -20.65 8.33
CA GLU A 33 -7.00 -19.72 8.63
C GLU A 33 -6.99 -19.26 10.11
N ASP A 34 -6.57 -20.13 11.03
CA ASP A 34 -6.51 -19.82 12.46
C ASP A 34 -5.20 -19.15 12.88
N HIS A 35 -4.31 -18.80 11.94
CA HIS A 35 -3.00 -18.24 12.29
C HIS A 35 -3.13 -16.78 12.79
N PRO A 36 -2.51 -16.42 13.94
CA PRO A 36 -2.66 -15.10 14.56
C PRO A 36 -2.21 -13.93 13.68
N VAL A 37 -1.36 -14.17 12.68
CA VAL A 37 -0.95 -13.15 11.70
C VAL A 37 -2.13 -12.54 10.93
N ARG A 38 -3.23 -13.30 10.72
CA ARG A 38 -4.43 -12.80 10.06
C ARG A 38 -5.14 -11.73 10.89
N VAL A 39 -5.10 -11.87 12.22
CA VAL A 39 -5.59 -10.84 13.15
C VAL A 39 -4.75 -9.57 13.03
N VAL A 40 -3.42 -9.70 12.98
CA VAL A 40 -2.52 -8.56 12.78
C VAL A 40 -2.80 -7.85 11.45
N SER A 41 -2.93 -8.61 10.36
CA SER A 41 -3.28 -8.07 9.04
C SER A 41 -4.61 -7.30 9.07
N ALA A 42 -5.65 -7.91 9.66
CA ALA A 42 -6.96 -7.28 9.80
C ALA A 42 -6.95 -6.02 10.70
N VAL A 43 -6.07 -5.96 11.69
CA VAL A 43 -5.87 -4.75 12.51
C VAL A 43 -5.20 -3.66 11.68
N VAL A 44 -4.11 -3.97 10.97
CA VAL A 44 -3.39 -3.02 10.09
C VAL A 44 -4.33 -2.46 9.03
N ASP A 45 -5.20 -3.29 8.46
CA ASP A 45 -6.21 -2.88 7.47
C ASP A 45 -7.21 -1.83 7.96
N ARG A 46 -7.47 -1.79 9.28
CA ARG A 46 -8.41 -0.87 9.91
C ARG A 46 -7.78 0.44 10.37
N ILE A 47 -6.46 0.57 10.30
CA ILE A 47 -5.75 1.78 10.75
C ILE A 47 -6.03 2.95 9.78
N ASP A 48 -6.40 4.11 10.33
CA ASP A 48 -6.58 5.33 9.53
C ASP A 48 -5.23 5.88 9.01
N MET A 49 -4.95 5.62 7.74
CA MET A 49 -3.72 6.09 7.08
C MET A 49 -3.82 7.52 6.53
N LYS A 50 -4.92 8.26 6.70
CA LYS A 50 -5.08 9.62 6.13
C LYS A 50 -3.94 10.55 6.52
N ARG A 51 -3.51 10.50 7.79
CA ARG A 51 -2.39 11.32 8.30
C ARG A 51 -1.07 10.97 7.61
N LEU A 52 -0.82 9.68 7.41
CA LEU A 52 0.39 9.17 6.78
C LEU A 52 0.43 9.50 5.29
N VAL A 53 -0.67 9.26 4.56
CA VAL A 53 -0.80 9.62 3.13
C VAL A 53 -0.63 11.12 2.92
N LYS A 54 -1.16 11.97 3.82
CA LYS A 54 -1.01 13.44 3.74
C LYS A 54 0.44 13.91 3.94
N ALA A 55 1.28 13.11 4.60
CA ALA A 55 2.69 13.42 4.79
C ALA A 55 3.54 13.18 3.53
N TYR A 56 3.03 12.43 2.53
CA TYR A 56 3.75 12.21 1.29
C TYR A 56 3.84 13.49 0.47
N LYS A 57 5.07 13.82 0.05
CA LYS A 57 5.33 14.93 -0.85
C LYS A 57 4.97 14.50 -2.28
N GLY A 58 4.06 15.21 -2.92
CA GLY A 58 3.78 15.02 -4.33
C GLY A 58 4.91 15.52 -5.22
N GLY A 59 4.98 14.94 -6.42
CA GLY A 59 5.94 15.31 -7.46
C GLY A 59 7.16 14.41 -7.60
N GLY A 60 7.79 14.45 -8.77
CA GLY A 60 8.82 13.48 -9.13
C GLY A 60 8.22 12.13 -9.54
N THR A 61 8.79 11.04 -9.03
CA THR A 61 8.33 9.65 -9.29
C THR A 61 7.25 9.21 -8.30
N SER A 62 6.45 8.21 -8.67
CA SER A 62 5.42 7.65 -7.78
C SER A 62 6.04 6.97 -6.56
N SER A 63 5.44 7.20 -5.39
CA SER A 63 5.85 6.57 -4.13
C SER A 63 5.26 5.17 -3.99
N TYR A 64 5.80 4.33 -3.10
CA TYR A 64 5.10 3.13 -2.68
C TYR A 64 4.00 3.48 -1.68
N HIS A 65 2.89 2.74 -1.72
CA HIS A 65 1.83 2.88 -0.74
C HIS A 65 2.36 2.40 0.62
N PRO A 66 2.09 3.11 1.74
CA PRO A 66 2.52 2.69 3.08
C PRO A 66 1.76 1.48 3.64
N LYS A 67 0.92 0.85 2.82
CA LYS A 67 0.11 -0.32 3.14
C LYS A 67 0.61 -1.45 2.25
#